data_AF-A0A1H8UIX2-F1
#
_entry.id   AF-A0A1H8UIX2-F1
#
_cell.length_a   1.000
_cell.length_b   1.000
_cell.length_c   1.000
_cell.angle_alpha   90.00
_cell.angle_beta   90.00
_cell.angle_gamma   90.00
#
_symmetry.space_group_name_H-M   'P 1'
#
loop_
_entity.id
_entity.type
_entity.pdbx_description
1 polymer ?
#
loop_
_entity_poly.entity_id
_entity_poly.type
_entity_poly.pdbx_seq_one_letter_code
_entity_poly.pdbx_strand_id
1 'polypeptide(L)'
;MKAGILDVLLGRFDDGTVVDARAVTSPHAQLASVRGHIRRLISARQGSLVHMPEYGAPGLPAVYSDIPYASAALGEDVRRLVTTHEPRVRDVAVTVEPGCPERGFVVSLRIGASLRSGEPLSLAIGLRESGEPAVLDEETPDGHEAGV
;
A
#
# COMPACT_ATOMS: atom_id res chain seq x y z
N MET A 1 -10.89 1.07 -17.79
CA MET A 1 -10.37 2.03 -16.80
C MET A 1 -8.87 2.21 -17.03
N LYS A 2 -8.28 3.35 -16.68
CA LYS A 2 -6.94 3.81 -17.14
C LYS A 2 -5.95 3.92 -15.97
N ALA A 3 -4.65 3.80 -16.23
CA ALA A 3 -3.60 4.07 -15.24
C ALA A 3 -3.71 5.48 -14.63
N GLY A 4 -3.17 5.64 -13.42
CA GLY A 4 -3.13 6.90 -12.70
C GLY A 4 -2.27 7.94 -13.41
N ILE A 5 -2.59 9.22 -13.17
CA ILE A 5 -1.90 10.35 -13.81
C ILE A 5 -0.40 10.36 -13.54
N LEU A 6 0.01 10.04 -12.31
CA LEU A 6 1.41 10.07 -11.92
C LEU A 6 2.23 9.02 -12.68
N ASP A 7 1.67 7.82 -12.88
CA ASP A 7 2.36 6.76 -13.62
C ASP A 7 2.54 7.15 -15.09
N VAL A 8 1.51 7.76 -15.70
CA VAL A 8 1.57 8.28 -17.08
C VAL A 8 2.61 9.39 -17.23
N LEU A 9 2.69 10.32 -16.27
CA LEU A 9 3.67 11.41 -16.30
C LEU A 9 5.10 10.92 -16.10
N LEU A 10 5.30 9.91 -15.24
CA LEU A 10 6.61 9.32 -14.99
C LEU A 10 7.03 8.31 -16.08
N GLY A 11 6.09 7.86 -16.92
CA GLY A 11 6.33 6.81 -17.92
C GLY A 11 6.62 5.44 -17.32
N ARG A 12 6.43 5.26 -16.01
CA ARG A 12 6.68 4.02 -15.26
C ARG A 12 5.79 3.91 -14.03
N PHE A 13 5.49 2.69 -13.64
CA PHE A 13 4.83 2.36 -12.38
C PHE A 13 5.85 2.34 -11.21
N ASP A 14 5.32 2.24 -10.00
CA ASP A 14 6.12 2.23 -8.77
C ASP A 14 7.05 1.01 -8.64
N ASP A 15 6.69 -0.10 -9.30
CA ASP A 15 7.49 -1.32 -9.40
C ASP A 15 8.58 -1.27 -10.50
N GLY A 16 8.68 -0.15 -11.21
CA GLY A 16 9.64 0.06 -12.30
C GLY A 16 9.15 -0.40 -13.68
N THR A 17 7.97 -1.00 -13.78
CA THR A 17 7.38 -1.40 -15.06
C THR A 17 7.11 -0.18 -15.94
N VAL A 18 7.57 -0.20 -17.19
CA VAL A 18 7.36 0.92 -18.14
C VAL A 18 5.87 1.00 -18.51
N VAL A 19 5.33 2.22 -18.51
CA VAL A 19 3.96 2.45 -18.96
C VAL A 19 3.91 2.36 -20.48
N ASP A 20 3.38 1.27 -21.00
CA ASP A 20 3.00 1.19 -22.41
C ASP A 20 1.64 1.87 -22.62
N ALA A 21 1.63 2.94 -23.42
CA ALA A 21 0.42 3.68 -23.78
C ALA A 21 -0.68 2.79 -24.40
N ARG A 22 -0.32 1.67 -25.04
CA ARG A 22 -1.25 0.70 -25.62
C ARG A 22 -1.79 -0.29 -24.58
N ALA A 23 -1.06 -0.56 -23.50
CA ALA A 23 -1.43 -1.50 -22.44
C ALA A 23 -1.87 -0.83 -21.13
N VAL A 24 -2.01 0.50 -21.12
CA VAL A 24 -2.37 1.32 -19.95
C VAL A 24 -3.75 1.01 -19.36
N THR A 25 -4.57 0.25 -20.09
CA THR A 25 -5.89 -0.23 -19.67
C THR A 25 -5.90 -1.71 -19.26
N SER A 26 -4.74 -2.37 -19.25
CA SER A 26 -4.65 -3.76 -18.80
C SER A 26 -4.95 -3.87 -17.30
N PRO A 27 -5.55 -4.98 -16.85
CA PRO A 27 -5.76 -5.24 -15.41
C PRO A 27 -4.46 -5.15 -14.60
N HIS A 28 -3.35 -5.62 -15.17
CA HIS A 28 -2.04 -5.56 -14.54
C HIS A 28 -1.54 -4.12 -14.35
N ALA A 29 -1.63 -3.28 -15.39
CA ALA A 29 -1.30 -1.85 -15.30
C ALA A 29 -2.17 -1.13 -14.26
N GLN A 30 -3.45 -1.50 -14.16
CA GLN A 30 -4.34 -0.95 -13.16
C GLN A 30 -3.93 -1.37 -11.75
N LEU A 31 -3.61 -2.65 -11.54
CA LEU A 31 -3.17 -3.17 -10.25
C LEU A 31 -1.86 -2.49 -9.78
N ALA A 32 -0.88 -2.37 -10.67
CA ALA A 32 0.40 -1.70 -10.39
C ALA A 32 0.18 -0.22 -10.03
N SER A 33 -0.67 0.48 -10.78
CA SER A 33 -1.04 1.88 -10.50
C SER A 33 -1.68 2.06 -9.12
N VAL A 34 -2.63 1.19 -8.77
CA VAL A 34 -3.35 1.25 -7.49
C VAL A 34 -2.42 0.91 -6.33
N ARG A 35 -1.59 -0.14 -6.45
CA ARG A 35 -0.56 -0.47 -5.45
C ARG A 35 0.39 0.69 -5.21
N GLY A 36 0.90 1.30 -6.28
CA GLY A 36 1.76 2.48 -6.19
C GLY A 36 1.08 3.67 -5.52
N HIS A 37 -0.21 3.90 -5.81
CA HIS A 37 -0.95 4.97 -5.15
C HIS A 37 -1.17 4.71 -3.66
N ILE A 38 -1.60 3.52 -3.27
CA ILE A 38 -1.78 3.14 -1.85
C ILE A 38 -0.46 3.26 -1.08
N ARG A 39 0.66 2.81 -1.67
CA ARG A 39 1.98 2.97 -1.06
C ARG A 39 2.31 4.44 -0.81
N ARG A 40 2.11 5.32 -1.81
CA ARG A 40 2.36 6.76 -1.67
C ARG A 40 1.46 7.40 -0.62
N LEU A 41 0.19 7.00 -0.58
CA LEU A 41 -0.79 7.50 0.39
C LEU A 41 -0.37 7.18 1.83
N ILE A 42 0.12 5.96 2.08
CA ILE A 42 0.60 5.54 3.41
C ILE A 42 1.96 6.15 3.75
N SER A 43 2.78 6.43 2.74
CA SER A 43 4.09 7.08 2.91
C SER A 43 4.02 8.58 3.12
N ALA A 44 2.92 9.20 2.68
CA ALA A 44 2.71 10.61 2.92
C ALA A 44 2.38 10.84 4.40
N ARG A 45 3.02 11.86 5.01
CA ARG A 45 2.65 12.34 6.34
C ARG A 45 1.34 13.12 6.25
N GLN A 46 0.40 12.84 7.16
CA GLN A 46 -0.83 13.60 7.28
C GLN A 46 -0.51 15.10 7.46
N GLY A 47 -1.24 15.97 6.74
CA GLY A 47 -1.03 17.42 6.76
C GLY A 47 0.11 17.93 5.88
N SER A 48 0.79 17.06 5.12
CA SER A 48 1.83 17.46 4.15
C SER A 48 1.27 18.25 2.96
N LEU A 49 -0.01 18.07 2.63
CA LEU A 49 -0.72 18.83 1.61
C LEU A 49 -1.61 19.89 2.27
N VAL A 50 -1.23 21.17 2.13
CA VAL A 50 -1.94 22.32 2.73
C VAL A 50 -3.44 22.36 2.39
N HIS A 51 -3.81 21.96 1.18
CA HIS A 51 -5.19 21.96 0.69
C HIS A 51 -5.94 20.65 0.94
N MET A 52 -5.26 19.62 1.48
CA MET A 52 -5.85 18.32 1.81
C MET A 52 -5.24 17.81 3.13
N PRO A 53 -5.63 18.39 4.27
CA PRO A 53 -5.00 18.10 5.56
C PRO A 53 -5.20 16.65 6.01
N GLU A 54 -6.22 15.98 5.48
CA GLU A 54 -6.53 14.57 5.75
C GLU A 54 -5.72 13.60 4.88
N TYR A 55 -4.93 14.09 3.90
CA TYR A 55 -4.11 13.24 3.04
C TYR A 55 -2.83 12.80 3.75
N GLY A 56 -2.59 11.49 3.74
CA GLY A 56 -1.42 10.85 4.34
C GLY A 56 -1.78 10.01 5.56
N ALA A 57 -0.91 9.09 5.94
CA ALA A 57 -1.09 8.32 7.16
C ALA A 57 -0.97 9.23 8.39
N PRO A 58 -1.87 9.10 9.38
CA PRO A 58 -1.64 9.71 10.69
C PRO A 58 -0.31 9.17 11.21
N GLY A 59 0.60 10.07 11.59
CA GLY A 59 1.90 9.67 12.08
C GLY A 59 1.73 8.67 13.22
N LEU A 60 2.53 7.60 13.23
CA LEU A 60 2.57 6.66 14.34
C LEU A 60 3.26 7.32 15.55
N PRO A 61 2.61 7.45 16.71
CA PRO A 61 3.35 7.46 17.96
C PRO A 61 4.12 6.16 18.08
N ALA A 62 5.39 6.24 18.50
CA ALA A 62 6.28 5.07 18.70
C ALA A 62 5.70 3.98 19.65
N VAL A 63 4.57 4.26 20.31
CA VAL A 63 3.91 3.44 21.34
C VAL A 63 2.83 2.49 20.76
N TYR A 64 2.61 2.49 19.43
CA TYR A 64 1.47 1.77 18.83
C TYR A 64 1.59 0.24 18.80
N SER A 65 2.81 -0.30 18.93
CA SER A 65 3.07 -1.75 18.78
C SER A 65 2.78 -2.56 20.04
N ASP A 66 2.91 -1.94 21.21
CA ASP A 66 2.82 -2.63 22.51
C ASP A 66 1.39 -2.65 23.09
N ILE A 67 0.44 -1.99 22.42
CA ILE A 67 -0.94 -1.85 22.90
C ILE A 67 -1.92 -2.37 21.84
N PRO A 68 -2.68 -3.46 22.11
CA PRO A 68 -3.65 -4.02 21.15
C PRO A 68 -4.69 -3.02 20.64
N TYR A 69 -5.06 -2.04 21.45
CA TYR A 69 -5.98 -0.98 21.06
C TYR A 69 -5.37 -0.04 20.00
N ALA A 70 -4.07 0.25 20.11
CA ALA A 70 -3.38 1.15 19.21
C ALA A 70 -3.19 0.52 17.82
N SER A 71 -2.91 -0.79 17.74
CA SER A 71 -2.84 -1.51 16.48
C SER A 71 -4.21 -1.58 15.77
N ALA A 72 -5.30 -1.78 16.51
CA ALA A 72 -6.65 -1.74 15.95
C ALA A 72 -7.02 -0.34 15.41
N ALA A 73 -6.69 0.72 16.16
CA ALA A 73 -6.91 2.10 15.73
C ALA A 73 -6.11 2.44 14.45
N LEU A 74 -4.84 2.04 14.40
CA LEU A 74 -4.01 2.20 13.20
C LEU A 74 -4.60 1.49 11.99
N GLY A 75 -5.02 0.23 12.16
CA GLY A 75 -5.66 -0.52 11.08
C GLY A 75 -6.89 0.19 10.53
N GLU A 76 -7.74 0.72 11.42
CA GLU A 76 -8.94 1.47 11.04
C GLU A 76 -8.62 2.80 10.36
N ASP A 77 -7.61 3.52 10.82
CA ASP A 77 -7.16 4.77 10.22
C ASP A 77 -6.64 4.54 8.79
N VAL A 78 -5.79 3.52 8.59
CA VAL A 78 -5.29 3.15 7.27
C VAL A 78 -6.43 2.68 6.37
N ARG A 79 -7.37 1.88 6.90
CA ARG A 79 -8.54 1.43 6.15
C ARG A 79 -9.38 2.62 5.66
N ARG A 80 -9.66 3.59 6.54
CA ARG A 80 -10.41 4.81 6.21
C ARG A 80 -9.66 5.66 5.18
N LEU A 81 -8.35 5.82 5.34
CA LEU A 81 -7.50 6.56 4.42
C LEU A 81 -7.56 5.97 3.01
N VAL A 82 -7.32 4.66 2.87
CA VAL A 82 -7.37 3.96 1.57
C VAL A 82 -8.78 4.04 0.97
N THR A 83 -9.83 3.80 1.76
CA THR A 83 -11.22 3.86 1.28
C THR A 83 -11.61 5.25 0.77
N THR A 84 -11.07 6.30 1.41
CA THR A 84 -11.40 7.70 1.07
C THR A 84 -10.66 8.18 -0.17
N HIS A 85 -9.37 7.85 -0.29
CA HIS A 85 -8.51 8.42 -1.33
C HIS A 85 -8.27 7.51 -2.54
N GLU A 86 -8.52 6.21 -2.46
CA GLU A 86 -8.40 5.28 -3.59
C GLU A 86 -9.79 4.74 -4.02
N PRO A 87 -10.56 5.50 -4.82
CA PRO A 87 -11.91 5.10 -5.21
C PRO A 87 -11.95 3.86 -6.12
N ARG A 88 -10.81 3.41 -6.67
CA ARG A 88 -10.73 2.24 -7.56
C ARG A 88 -10.76 0.90 -6.80
N VAL A 89 -10.56 0.92 -5.47
CA VAL A 89 -10.67 -0.27 -4.62
C VAL A 89 -12.03 -0.36 -3.92
N ARG A 90 -12.36 -1.56 -3.45
CA ARG A 90 -13.49 -1.91 -2.59
C ARG A 90 -13.07 -3.01 -1.62
N ASP A 91 -13.91 -3.29 -0.62
CA ASP A 91 -13.72 -4.37 0.35
C ASP A 91 -12.34 -4.32 1.04
N VAL A 92 -11.96 -3.11 1.46
CA VAL A 92 -10.65 -2.86 2.06
C VAL A 92 -10.60 -3.44 3.47
N ALA A 93 -9.68 -4.37 3.68
CA ALA A 93 -9.32 -4.95 4.95
C ALA A 93 -7.86 -4.63 5.27
N VAL A 94 -7.59 -4.26 6.52
CA VAL A 94 -6.24 -3.95 7.00
C VAL A 94 -5.98 -4.77 8.26
N THR A 95 -4.88 -5.51 8.25
CA THR A 95 -4.38 -6.25 9.41
C THR A 95 -3.06 -5.64 9.84
N VAL A 96 -2.92 -5.36 11.13
CA VAL A 96 -1.68 -4.90 11.74
C VAL A 96 -1.00 -6.09 12.40
N GLU A 97 0.26 -6.30 12.05
CA GLU A 97 1.09 -7.39 12.54
C GLU A 97 2.37 -6.84 13.18
N PRO A 98 3.00 -7.62 14.07
CA PRO A 98 4.34 -7.30 14.54
C PRO A 98 5.31 -7.08 13.36
N GLY A 99 6.17 -6.08 13.48
CA GLY A 99 7.27 -5.88 12.54
C GLY A 99 8.30 -7.01 12.61
N CYS A 100 9.23 -7.01 11.66
CA CYS A 100 10.44 -7.83 11.68
C CYS A 100 11.60 -6.95 12.17
N PRO A 101 12.03 -7.08 13.44
CA PRO A 101 13.12 -6.28 14.01
C PRO A 101 14.43 -6.46 13.25
N GLU A 102 14.67 -7.65 12.70
CA GLU A 102 15.87 -7.98 11.90
C GLU A 102 15.96 -7.13 10.62
N ARG A 103 14.81 -6.70 10.09
CA ARG A 103 14.72 -5.79 8.94
C ARG A 103 14.51 -4.33 9.35
N GLY A 104 14.52 -4.04 10.66
CA GLY A 104 14.30 -2.71 11.23
C GLY A 104 12.86 -2.21 11.12
N PHE A 105 11.89 -3.11 11.05
CA PHE A 105 10.47 -2.78 11.08
C PHE A 105 9.89 -3.03 12.46
N VAL A 106 9.11 -2.07 12.95
CA VAL A 106 8.42 -2.13 14.24
C VAL A 106 7.03 -2.73 14.05
N VAL A 107 6.37 -2.40 12.93
CA VAL A 107 5.01 -2.81 12.60
C VAL A 107 4.95 -3.20 11.13
N SER A 108 4.14 -4.20 10.82
CA SER A 108 3.78 -4.57 9.44
C SER A 108 2.29 -4.36 9.22
N LEU A 109 1.92 -3.75 8.10
CA LEU A 109 0.54 -3.59 7.65
C LEU A 109 0.31 -4.51 6.46
N ARG A 110 -0.68 -5.42 6.56
CA ARG A 110 -1.19 -6.17 5.40
C ARG A 110 -2.52 -5.58 4.97
N ILE A 111 -2.60 -5.17 3.72
CA ILE A 111 -3.77 -4.53 3.12
C ILE A 111 -4.30 -5.46 2.05
N GLY A 112 -5.52 -5.97 2.27
CA GLY A 112 -6.30 -6.69 1.30
C GLY A 112 -7.40 -5.80 0.74
N ALA A 113 -7.59 -5.80 -0.56
CA ALA A 113 -8.72 -5.13 -1.20
C ALA A 113 -9.08 -5.84 -2.51
N SER A 114 -10.22 -5.48 -3.10
CA SER A 114 -10.56 -5.86 -4.47
C SER A 114 -10.62 -4.62 -5.34
N LEU A 115 -10.09 -4.69 -6.55
CA LEU A 115 -10.37 -3.67 -7.55
C LEU A 115 -11.86 -3.70 -7.91
N ARG A 116 -12.42 -2.57 -8.34
CA ARG A 116 -13.79 -2.53 -8.86
C ARG A 116 -13.98 -3.39 -10.12
N SER A 117 -12.91 -3.68 -10.85
CA SER A 117 -12.88 -4.61 -11.97
C SER A 117 -12.95 -6.08 -11.56
N GLY A 118 -12.68 -6.41 -10.29
CA GLY A 118 -12.85 -7.75 -9.72
C GLY A 118 -11.55 -8.43 -9.29
N GLU A 119 -10.38 -7.91 -9.70
CA GLU A 119 -9.11 -8.50 -9.34
C GLU A 119 -8.74 -8.23 -7.86
N PRO A 120 -8.23 -9.24 -7.13
CA PRO A 120 -7.77 -9.05 -5.78
C PRO A 120 -6.46 -8.25 -5.76
N LEU A 121 -6.30 -7.45 -4.71
CA LEU A 121 -5.10 -6.69 -4.39
C LEU A 121 -4.64 -7.08 -2.98
N SER A 122 -3.39 -7.54 -2.88
CA SER A 122 -2.65 -7.64 -1.62
C SER A 122 -1.47 -6.68 -1.66
N LEU A 123 -1.18 -6.05 -0.53
CA LEU A 123 -0.01 -5.20 -0.33
C LEU A 123 0.46 -5.31 1.13
N ALA A 124 1.75 -5.52 1.33
CA ALA A 124 2.39 -5.54 2.64
C ALA A 124 3.38 -4.38 2.78
N ILE A 125 3.29 -3.63 3.88
CA ILE A 125 4.13 -2.46 4.16
C ILE A 125 4.68 -2.57 5.59
N GLY A 126 6.00 -2.53 5.72
CA GLY A 126 6.71 -2.45 7.00
C GLY A 126 6.96 -1.01 7.38
N LEU A 127 6.74 -0.66 8.65
CA LEU A 127 6.96 0.67 9.21
C LEU A 127 8.17 0.63 10.15
N ARG A 128 9.11 1.55 9.94
CA ARG A 128 10.31 1.72 10.78
C ARG A 128 10.00 2.62 11.98
N GLU A 129 10.90 2.66 12.97
CA GLU A 129 10.80 3.59 14.11
C GLU A 129 10.75 5.06 13.69
N SER A 130 11.40 5.41 12.56
CA SER A 130 11.34 6.76 11.97
C SER A 130 9.96 7.13 11.42
N GLY A 131 9.04 6.17 11.32
CA GLY A 131 7.77 6.30 10.61
C GLY A 131 7.91 6.17 9.09
N GLU A 132 9.10 5.86 8.57
CA GLU A 132 9.29 5.61 7.14
C GLU A 132 8.76 4.23 6.77
N PRO A 133 7.83 4.12 5.81
CA PRO A 133 7.42 2.83 5.28
C PRO A 133 8.44 2.27 4.29
N ALA A 134 8.59 0.95 4.30
CA ALA A 134 9.16 0.21 3.19
C ALA A 134 8.19 -0.89 2.78
N VAL A 135 8.14 -1.19 1.49
CA VAL A 135 7.36 -2.34 1.01
C VAL A 135 8.03 -3.60 1.53
N LEU A 136 7.23 -4.48 2.11
CA LEU A 136 7.62 -5.85 2.31
C LEU A 136 7.33 -6.50 0.98
N ASP A 137 8.38 -6.77 0.19
CA ASP A 137 8.22 -7.55 -1.03
C ASP A 137 7.49 -8.83 -0.64
N GLU A 138 6.28 -9.03 -1.17
CA GLU A 138 5.64 -10.33 -1.09
C GLU A 138 6.61 -11.26 -1.79
N GLU A 139 7.17 -12.23 -1.05
CA GLU A 139 7.97 -13.28 -1.65
C GLU A 139 7.23 -13.77 -2.89
N THR A 140 7.95 -13.76 -4.01
CA THR A 140 7.63 -14.57 -5.18
C THR A 140 7.12 -15.92 -4.66
N PRO A 141 5.94 -16.41 -5.09
CA PRO A 141 5.53 -17.74 -4.69
C PRO A 141 6.67 -18.68 -5.02
N ASP A 142 7.12 -19.40 -4.00
CA ASP A 142 8.22 -20.35 -4.06
C ASP A 142 8.18 -21.12 -5.37
N GLY A 143 9.36 -21.27 -5.95
CA GLY A 143 9.57 -21.89 -7.25
C GLY A 143 8.71 -23.14 -7.40
N HIS A 144 8.07 -23.22 -8.55
CA HIS A 144 7.54 -24.44 -9.11
C HIS A 144 8.62 -25.54 -8.99
N GLU A 145 8.54 -26.40 -7.97
CA GLU A 145 9.20 -27.70 -8.00
C GLU A 145 8.48 -28.55 -9.05
N ALA A 146 8.85 -28.31 -10.32
CA ALA A 146 8.64 -29.23 -11.40
C ALA A 146 9.83 -30.18 -11.45
N GLY A 147 9.63 -31.36 -10.87
CA GLY A 147 10.15 -32.67 -11.30
C GLY A 147 11.63 -32.81 -11.69
N VAL A 148 12.32 -33.65 -10.92
CA VAL A 148 13.05 -34.82 -11.45
C VAL A 148 12.74 -36.01 -10.56
#